data_AF-A0A7V9F6H0-F1
#
_entry.id   AF-A0A7V9F6H0-F1
#
_cell.length_a   1.000
_cell.length_b   1.000
_cell.length_c   1.000
_cell.angle_alpha   90.00
_cell.angle_beta   90.00
_cell.angle_gamma   90.00
#
_symmetry.space_group_name_H-M   'P 1'
#
loop_
_entity.id
_entity.type
_entity.pdbx_description
1 polymer ?
#
loop_
_entity_poly.entity_id
_entity_poly.type
_entity_poly.pdbx_seq_one_letter_code
_entity_poly.pdbx_strand_id
1 'polypeptide(L)' 'DLRKIDSPYNTYELTGLPPTPIDSPGKAALEAALEPEDSGYLYFVTVNLRTGQTKFAEDYDEHLGNVAAYKNYCTTSDAC' A
#
# COMPACT_ATOMS: atom_id res chain seq x y z
N ASP A 1 -5.49 18.22 4.43
CA ASP A 1 -4.82 17.03 3.87
C ASP A 1 -4.60 16.06 5.03
N LEU A 2 -5.22 14.88 4.98
CA LEU A 2 -5.12 13.89 6.07
C LEU A 2 -3.69 13.38 6.27
N ARG A 3 -2.82 13.51 5.27
CA ARG A 3 -1.40 13.09 5.35
C ARG A 3 -0.54 14.02 6.20
N LYS A 4 -1.04 15.20 6.57
CA LYS A 4 -0.31 16.22 7.35
C LYS A 4 -0.73 16.30 8.81
N ILE A 5 -1.43 15.29 9.31
CA ILE A 5 -1.85 15.23 10.72
C ILE A 5 -0.59 15.06 11.58
N ASP A 6 -0.42 15.94 12.56
CA ASP A 6 0.65 15.84 13.55
C ASP A 6 0.30 14.74 14.57
N SER A 7 0.98 13.61 14.45
CA SER A 7 0.76 12.41 15.27
C SER A 7 1.99 11.50 15.20
N PRO A 8 2.37 10.85 16.32
CA PRO A 8 3.47 9.88 16.30
C PRO A 8 3.16 8.63 15.47
N TYR A 9 1.92 8.46 14.99
CA TYR A 9 1.50 7.36 14.11
C TYR A 9 1.53 7.72 12.61
N ASN A 10 1.91 8.95 12.24
CA ASN A 10 1.90 9.38 10.84
C ASN A 10 3.13 8.91 10.07
N THR A 11 3.01 7.76 9.39
CA THR A 11 4.07 7.17 8.57
C THR A 11 4.32 7.88 7.23
N TYR A 12 3.57 8.94 6.89
CA TYR A 12 3.92 9.83 5.79
C TYR A 12 5.05 10.81 6.15
N GLU A 13 5.15 11.20 7.43
CA GLU A 13 6.09 12.22 7.92
C GLU A 13 7.22 11.60 8.76
N LEU A 14 6.95 10.49 9.45
CA LEU A 14 7.90 9.79 10.32
C LEU A 14 8.36 8.46 9.69
N THR A 15 9.67 8.26 9.61
CA THR A 15 10.26 7.01 9.10
C THR A 15 10.25 5.91 10.15
N GLY A 16 10.04 4.67 9.72
CA GLY A 16 10.04 3.49 10.60
C GLY A 16 8.63 3.07 11.02
N LEU A 17 8.56 2.19 12.03
CA LEU A 17 7.29 1.71 12.58
C LEU A 17 6.67 2.74 13.55
N PRO A 18 5.33 2.80 13.66
CA PRO A 18 4.67 3.58 14.70
C PRO A 18 4.98 3.03 16.11
N PRO A 19 4.67 3.80 17.19
CA PRO A 19 5.03 3.42 18.57
C PRO A 19 4.43 2.08 19.04
N THR A 20 3.23 1.74 18.55
CA THR A 20 2.54 0.48 18.84
C THR A 20 1.75 0.00 17.61
N PRO A 21 1.23 -1.25 17.59
CA PRO A 21 0.29 -1.69 16.57
C PRO A 21 -0.93 -0.78 16.46
N ILE A 22 -1.49 -0.68 15.26
CA ILE A 22 -2.69 0.12 14.96
C ILE A 22 -3.98 -0.70 14.96
N ASP A 23 -3.88 -2.03 15.02
CA ASP A 23 -5.01 -2.96 15.06
C ASP A 23 -4.57 -4.31 15.63
N SER A 24 -5.51 -5.26 15.76
CA SER A 24 -5.29 -6.66 16.17
C SER A 24 -5.06 -7.54 14.93
N PRO A 25 -3.81 -7.93 14.60
CA PRO A 25 -3.54 -8.70 13.40
C PRO A 25 -4.08 -10.13 13.49
N GLY A 26 -4.66 -10.62 12.38
CA GLY A 26 -5.00 -12.02 12.22
C GLY A 26 -3.77 -12.90 11.99
N LYS A 27 -3.94 -14.22 12.09
CA LYS A 27 -2.85 -15.20 11.93
C LYS A 27 -2.03 -15.01 10.64
N ALA A 28 -2.70 -14.83 9.50
CA ALA A 28 -2.01 -14.65 8.22
C ALA A 28 -1.13 -13.39 8.17
N ALA A 29 -1.56 -12.30 8.81
CA ALA A 29 -0.76 -11.07 8.89
C ALA A 29 0.47 -11.26 9.81
N LEU A 30 0.33 -12.02 10.89
CA LEU A 30 1.45 -12.37 11.76
C LEU A 30 2.48 -13.26 11.06
N GLU A 31 2.02 -14.29 10.33
CA GLU A 31 2.90 -15.16 9.54
C GLU A 31 3.65 -14.37 8.47
N ALA A 32 2.98 -13.50 7.71
CA ALA A 32 3.62 -12.66 6.70
C ALA A 32 4.64 -11.66 7.28
N ALA A 33 4.41 -11.17 8.51
CA ALA A 33 5.36 -10.29 9.18
C ALA A 33 6.60 -11.03 9.71
N LEU A 34 6.46 -12.31 10.08
CA LEU A 34 7.55 -13.16 10.58
C LEU A 34 8.36 -13.80 9.45
N GLU A 35 7.69 -14.22 8.39
CA GLU A 35 8.24 -14.93 7.23
C GLU A 35 7.79 -14.24 5.93
N PRO A 36 8.33 -13.05 5.62
CA PRO A 36 8.00 -12.35 4.39
C PRO A 36 8.57 -13.06 3.16
N GLU A 37 7.94 -12.85 2.00
CA GLU A 37 8.52 -13.23 0.71
C GLU A 37 9.77 -12.38 0.43
N ASP A 38 10.84 -13.03 -0.03
CA ASP A 38 12.05 -12.32 -0.47
C ASP A 38 11.79 -11.64 -1.82
N SER A 39 11.69 -10.31 -1.80
CA SER A 39 11.40 -9.52 -2.99
C SER A 39 12.06 -8.14 -2.94
N GLY A 40 12.30 -7.55 -4.11
CA GLY A 40 12.82 -6.18 -4.26
C GLY A 40 11.74 -5.10 -4.29
N TYR A 41 10.47 -5.46 -4.08
CA TYR A 41 9.36 -4.54 -4.26
C TYR A 41 9.33 -3.46 -3.16
N LEU A 42 9.29 -2.20 -3.59
CA LEU A 42 9.22 -1.03 -2.71
C LEU A 42 7.84 -0.35 -2.74
N TYR A 43 7.05 -0.61 -3.79
CA TYR A 43 5.77 0.05 -4.01
C TYR A 43 4.67 -0.95 -4.40
N PHE A 44 3.43 -0.61 -4.09
CA PHE A 44 2.26 -1.36 -4.54
C PHE A 44 1.05 -0.45 -4.79
N VAL A 45 0.16 -0.86 -5.70
CA VAL A 45 -1.11 -0.18 -6.00
C VAL A 45 -2.17 -1.21 -6.39
N THR A 46 -3.35 -1.15 -5.79
CA THR A 46 -4.53 -1.89 -6.28
C THR A 46 -5.06 -1.22 -7.54
N VAL A 47 -4.98 -1.91 -8.67
CA VAL A 47 -5.33 -1.38 -10.01
C VAL A 47 -6.72 -1.77 -10.48
N ASN A 48 -7.36 -2.72 -9.80
CA ASN A 48 -8.75 -3.12 -10.07
C ASN A 48 -9.45 -3.40 -8.74
N LEU A 49 -10.35 -2.50 -8.35
CA LEU A 49 -11.03 -2.54 -7.05
C LEU A 49 -12.09 -3.64 -6.95
N ARG A 50 -12.62 -4.14 -8.08
CA ARG A 50 -13.61 -5.24 -8.07
C ARG A 50 -12.95 -6.60 -7.84
N THR A 51 -11.80 -6.83 -8.45
CA THR A 51 -11.05 -8.09 -8.32
C THR A 51 -10.05 -8.07 -7.17
N GLY A 52 -9.68 -6.87 -6.69
CA GLY A 52 -8.61 -6.69 -5.71
C GLY A 52 -7.21 -6.86 -6.29
N GLN A 53 -7.03 -6.84 -7.61
CA GLN A 53 -5.71 -6.98 -8.23
C GLN A 53 -4.78 -5.85 -7.79
N THR A 54 -3.70 -6.20 -7.11
CA THR A 54 -2.61 -5.31 -6.72
C THR A 54 -1.38 -5.59 -7.57
N LYS A 55 -0.76 -4.52 -8.09
CA LYS A 55 0.54 -4.58 -8.75
C LYS A 55 1.62 -4.08 -7.80
N PHE A 56 2.77 -4.73 -7.83
CA PHE A 56 3.97 -4.40 -7.06
C PHE A 56 5.03 -3.84 -8.01
N ALA A 57 5.95 -3.03 -7.50
CA ALA A 57 7.01 -2.40 -8.27
C ALA A 57 8.30 -2.23 -7.45
N GLU A 58 9.45 -2.42 -8.09
CA GLU A 58 10.76 -2.29 -7.45
C GLU A 58 11.25 -0.83 -7.45
N ASP A 59 10.82 -0.04 -8.42
CA ASP A 59 11.18 1.37 -8.55
C ASP A 59 9.97 2.31 -8.68
N TYR A 60 10.27 3.61 -8.58
CA TYR A 60 9.25 4.65 -8.58
C TYR A 60 8.60 4.88 -9.95
N ASP A 61 9.33 4.70 -11.05
CA ASP A 61 8.79 4.94 -12.39
C ASP A 61 7.79 3.83 -12.76
N GLU A 62 8.09 2.58 -12.42
CA GLU A 62 7.15 1.47 -12.54
C GLU A 62 5.90 1.70 -11.66
N HIS A 63 6.10 2.16 -10.42
CA HIS A 63 4.99 2.54 -9.54
C HIS A 63 4.09 3.61 -10.17
N LEU A 64 4.66 4.66 -10.77
CA LEU A 64 3.88 5.71 -11.46
C LEU A 64 3.07 5.14 -12.63
N GLY A 65 3.61 4.16 -13.36
CA GLY A 65 2.86 3.41 -14.37
C GLY A 65 1.66 2.66 -13.78
N ASN A 66 1.84 2.00 -12.63
CA ASN A 66 0.75 1.31 -11.92
C ASN A 66 -0.30 2.29 -11.38
N VAL A 67 0.12 3.46 -10.88
CA VAL A 67 -0.80 4.55 -10.48
C VAL A 67 -1.60 5.04 -11.69
N ALA A 68 -0.99 5.21 -12.86
CA ALA A 68 -1.70 5.60 -14.07
C ALA A 68 -2.75 4.54 -14.47
N ALA A 69 -2.42 3.25 -14.32
CA ALA A 69 -3.38 2.16 -14.57
C ALA A 69 -4.58 2.24 -13.61
N TYR A 70 -4.36 2.46 -12.32
CA TYR A 70 -5.44 2.68 -11.34
C TYR A 70 -6.29 3.91 -11.69
N LYS A 71 -5.65 5.05 -12.01
CA LYS A 71 -6.37 6.28 -12.41
C LYS A 71 -7.24 6.04 -13.65
N ASN A 72 -6.71 5.35 -14.67
CA ASN A 72 -7.47 5.00 -15.86
C ASN A 72 -8.67 4.09 -15.53
N TYR A 73 -8.47 3.07 -14.69
CA TYR A 73 -9.56 2.21 -14.22
C TYR A 73 -10.70 3.03 -13.60
N CYS A 74 -10.37 4.02 -12.75
CA CYS A 74 -11.35 4.89 -12.10
C CYS A 74 -12.11 5.84 -13.03
N THR A 75 -11.66 6.04 -14.28
CA THR A 75 -12.43 6.83 -15.25
C THR A 75 -13.58 6.05 -15.89
N THR A 76 -13.50 4.71 -15.87
CA THR A 76 -14.46 3.83 -16.57
C THR A 76 -15.24 2.91 -15.63
N SER A 77 -14.78 2.72 -14.40
CA SER A 77 -15.36 1.79 -13.43
C SER A 77 -16.24 2.52 -12.40
N ASP A 78 -17.38 1.93 -12.06
CA ASP A 78 -18.29 2.34 -10.99
C ASP A 78 -17.84 1.93 -9.58
N ALA A 79 -16.85 1.04 -9.48
CA ALA A 79 -16.24 0.61 -8.22
C ALA A 79 -15.11 1.54 -7.73
N CYS A 80 -14.95 2.69 -8.38
CA CYS A 80 -14.22 3.81 -7.85
C CYS A 80 -15.26 4.77 -7.25
#